data_AF-A0A6I6CDG4-F1
#
_entry.id   AF-A0A6I6CDG4-F1
#
_cell.length_a   1.000
_cell.length_b   1.000
_cell.length_c   1.000
_cell.angle_alpha   90.00
_cell.angle_beta   90.00
_cell.angle_gamma   90.00
#
_symmetry.space_group_name_H-M   'P 1'
#
loop_
_entity.id
_entity.type
_entity.pdbx_description
1 polymer ?
#
loop_
_entity_poly.entity_id
_entity_poly.type
_entity_poly.pdbx_seq_one_letter_code
_entity_poly.pdbx_strand_id
1 'polypeptide(L)'
;MISKENIETEILNSSICLALFENKVDLNLINNEIYKLGDILDKLDPVLSLNVTNSIYYHYTNFKNQLKSLLKRDIESIDIQKLEQKMYIKCVSNLQKKIMH
;
A
#
# COMPACT_ATOMS: atom_id res chain seq x y z
N MET A 1 -0.14 17.11 -15.18
CA MET A 1 -0.54 15.69 -15.07
C MET A 1 0.09 15.16 -13.79
N ILE A 2 -0.69 14.70 -12.81
CA ILE A 2 -0.12 14.15 -11.57
C ILE A 2 0.50 12.78 -11.92
N SER A 3 1.76 12.55 -11.56
CA SER A 3 2.43 11.27 -11.84
C SER A 3 1.89 10.18 -10.91
N LYS A 4 1.96 8.92 -11.36
CA LYS A 4 1.61 7.76 -10.52
C LYS A 4 2.43 7.72 -9.23
N GLU A 5 3.69 8.15 -9.31
CA GLU A 5 4.60 8.28 -8.18
C GLU A 5 4.08 9.30 -7.16
N ASN A 6 3.62 10.48 -7.61
CA ASN A 6 3.05 11.48 -6.71
C ASN A 6 1.79 10.97 -5.99
N ILE A 7 0.95 10.19 -6.68
CA ILE A 7 -0.25 9.59 -6.07
C ILE A 7 0.14 8.56 -5.00
N GLU A 8 1.11 7.70 -5.29
CA GLU A 8 1.59 6.70 -4.33
C GLU A 8 2.25 7.35 -3.11
N THR A 9 3.03 8.42 -3.30
CA THR A 9 3.61 9.20 -2.20
C THR A 9 2.53 9.85 -1.34
N GLU A 10 1.50 10.43 -1.95
CA GLU A 10 0.42 11.09 -1.22
C GLU A 10 -0.42 10.10 -0.40
N ILE A 11 -0.67 8.91 -0.96
CA ILE A 11 -1.34 7.81 -0.24
C ILE A 11 -0.51 7.40 0.97
N LEU A 12 0.81 7.22 0.81
CA LEU A 12 1.69 6.86 1.91
C LEU A 12 1.70 7.94 3.00
N ASN A 13 1.83 9.21 2.62
CA ASN A 13 1.82 10.34 3.56
C ASN A 13 0.50 10.41 4.33
N SER A 14 -0.62 10.25 3.64
CA SER A 14 -1.95 10.24 4.25
C SER A 14 -2.10 9.11 5.27
N SER A 15 -1.63 7.91 4.93
CA SER A 15 -1.63 6.76 5.84
C SER A 15 -0.77 6.98 7.08
N ILE A 16 0.40 7.62 6.92
CA ILE A 16 1.28 7.99 8.05
C ILE A 16 0.56 8.96 8.98
N CYS A 17 -0.01 10.04 8.44
CA CYS A 17 -0.73 11.04 9.25
C CYS A 17 -1.88 10.42 10.04
N LEU A 18 -2.71 9.59 9.40
CA LEU A 18 -3.82 8.89 10.06
C LEU A 18 -3.33 7.94 11.15
N ALA A 19 -2.31 7.15 10.87
CA ALA A 19 -1.78 6.20 11.84
C ALA A 19 -1.20 6.88 13.08
N LEU A 20 -0.47 7.99 12.90
CA LEU A 20 0.07 8.77 14.01
C LEU A 20 -1.06 9.39 14.86
N PHE A 21 -2.10 9.90 14.21
CA PHE A 21 -3.27 10.46 14.90
C PHE A 21 -4.04 9.39 15.70
N GLU A 22 -4.37 8.25 15.09
CA GLU A 22 -5.10 7.15 15.74
C GLU A 22 -4.36 6.58 16.95
N ASN A 23 -3.03 6.47 16.83
CA ASN A 23 -2.18 5.97 17.90
C ASN A 23 -1.80 7.05 18.92
N LYS A 24 -2.35 8.27 18.80
CA LYS A 24 -2.13 9.40 19.72
C LYS A 24 -0.64 9.71 19.91
N VAL A 25 0.15 9.61 18.84
CA VAL A 25 1.56 9.95 18.87
C VAL A 25 1.70 11.45 19.12
N ASP A 26 2.52 11.82 20.10
CA ASP A 26 2.77 13.22 20.42
C ASP A 26 3.49 13.89 19.24
N LEU A 27 2.85 14.90 18.65
CA LEU A 27 3.41 15.68 17.55
C LEU A 27 4.65 16.48 17.98
N ASN A 28 4.85 16.72 19.28
CA ASN A 28 6.08 17.31 19.82
C ASN A 28 7.30 16.39 19.66
N LEU A 29 7.09 15.08 19.44
CA LEU A 29 8.18 14.19 19.06
C LEU A 29 8.67 14.50 17.63
N ILE A 30 7.81 15.07 16.79
CA ILE A 30 8.04 15.50 15.41
C ILE A 30 8.69 16.89 15.40
N ASN A 31 9.86 17.02 16.02
CA ASN A 31 10.67 18.23 15.92
C ASN A 31 11.31 18.35 14.53
N ASN A 32 11.73 19.57 14.16
CA ASN A 32 12.34 19.95 12.88
C ASN A 32 13.60 19.16 12.46
N GLU A 33 14.10 18.25 13.30
CA GLU A 33 15.25 17.37 13.02
C GLU A 33 14.85 15.96 12.55
N ILE A 34 13.55 15.68 12.43
CA ILE A 34 13.06 14.42 11.88
C ILE A 34 12.93 14.54 10.37
N TYR A 35 13.74 13.76 9.66
CA TYR A 35 13.76 13.74 8.21
C TYR A 35 13.02 12.52 7.65
N LYS A 36 12.81 11.47 8.46
CA LYS A 36 12.22 10.20 8.02
C LYS A 36 11.29 9.60 9.07
N LEU A 37 10.30 8.83 8.60
CA LEU A 37 9.38 8.07 9.45
C LEU A 37 10.11 7.14 10.44
N GLY A 38 11.24 6.55 10.03
CA GLY A 38 12.07 5.72 10.90
C GLY A 38 12.52 6.44 12.17
N ASP A 39 12.91 7.71 12.05
CA ASP A 39 13.36 8.52 13.19
C ASP A 39 12.23 8.78 14.20
N ILE A 40 10.97 8.76 13.75
CA ILE A 40 9.79 8.85 14.62
C ILE A 40 9.58 7.51 15.32
N LEU A 41 9.59 6.41 14.55
CA LEU A 41 9.33 5.07 15.07
C LEU A 41 10.36 4.61 16.11
N ASP A 42 11.61 5.05 15.99
CA ASP A 42 12.70 4.75 16.93
C ASP A 42 12.54 5.48 18.27
N LYS A 43 11.76 6.57 18.33
CA LYS A 43 11.44 7.31 19.56
C LYS A 43 10.22 6.75 20.31
N LEU A 44 9.45 5.87 19.67
CA LEU A 44 8.28 5.24 20.28
C LEU A 44 8.69 4.00 21.05
N ASP A 45 7.92 3.65 22.09
CA ASP A 45 8.09 2.34 22.71
C ASP A 45 7.77 1.22 21.69
N PRO A 46 8.32 0.01 21.86
CA PRO A 46 8.20 -1.05 20.87
C PRO A 46 6.75 -1.46 20.55
N VAL A 47 5.84 -1.37 21.51
CA VAL A 47 4.43 -1.74 21.31
C VAL A 47 3.73 -0.67 20.49
N LEU A 48 3.94 0.61 20.83
CA LEU A 48 3.38 1.72 20.08
C LEU A 48 3.96 1.80 18.66
N SER A 49 5.26 1.57 18.49
CA SER A 49 5.93 1.52 17.19
C SER A 49 5.34 0.43 16.28
N LEU A 50 5.08 -0.75 16.84
CA LEU A 50 4.39 -1.84 16.13
C LEU A 50 2.95 -1.46 15.75
N ASN A 51 2.21 -0.85 16.67
CA ASN A 51 0.82 -0.43 16.42
C ASN A 51 0.73 0.64 15.33
N VAL A 52 1.63 1.64 15.35
CA VAL A 52 1.73 2.67 14.32
C VAL A 52 2.06 2.02 12.97
N THR A 53 3.07 1.14 12.92
CA THR A 53 3.46 0.46 11.67
C THR A 53 2.31 -0.35 11.07
N ASN A 54 1.58 -1.10 11.89
CA ASN A 54 0.41 -1.86 11.45
C ASN A 54 -0.73 -0.95 10.95
N SER A 55 -0.98 0.16 11.62
CA SER A 55 -1.99 1.13 11.19
C SER A 55 -1.62 1.80 9.86
N ILE A 56 -0.33 2.14 9.66
CA ILE A 56 0.17 2.66 8.37
C ILE A 56 -0.12 1.66 7.25
N TYR A 57 0.22 0.39 7.45
CA TYR A 57 0.00 -0.67 6.46
C TYR A 57 -1.49 -0.86 6.14
N TYR A 58 -2.34 -0.84 7.17
CA TYR A 58 -3.79 -0.95 7.03
C TYR A 58 -4.37 0.18 6.19
N HIS A 59 -4.07 1.43 6.53
CA HIS A 59 -4.58 2.61 5.81
C HIS A 59 -4.05 2.67 4.39
N TYR A 60 -2.76 2.39 4.19
CA TYR A 60 -2.14 2.36 2.85
C TYR A 60 -2.83 1.33 1.95
N THR A 61 -3.07 0.13 2.47
CA THR A 61 -3.75 -0.93 1.72
C THR A 61 -5.19 -0.52 1.38
N ASN A 62 -5.91 0.10 2.31
CA ASN A 62 -7.28 0.55 2.08
C ASN A 62 -7.37 1.67 1.05
N PHE A 63 -6.53 2.69 1.15
CA PHE A 63 -6.47 3.77 0.16
C PHE A 63 -6.07 3.25 -1.21
N LYS A 64 -5.12 2.32 -1.29
CA LYS A 64 -4.74 1.69 -2.56
C LYS A 64 -5.89 0.89 -3.18
N ASN A 65 -6.65 0.17 -2.37
CA ASN A 65 -7.83 -0.57 -2.82
C ASN A 65 -8.95 0.37 -3.27
N GLN A 66 -9.16 1.48 -2.57
CA GLN A 66 -10.12 2.52 -2.96
C GLN A 66 -9.68 3.21 -4.26
N LEU A 67 -8.40 3.55 -4.41
CA LEU A 67 -7.87 4.09 -5.66
C LEU A 67 -8.04 3.09 -6.80
N LYS A 68 -7.73 1.82 -6.58
CA LYS A 68 -7.93 0.75 -7.57
C LYS A 68 -9.40 0.59 -7.95
N SER A 69 -10.33 0.74 -7.02
CA SER A 69 -11.77 0.65 -7.30
C SER A 69 -12.29 1.89 -8.05
N LEU A 70 -11.76 3.08 -7.73
CA LEU A 70 -12.05 4.33 -8.43
C LEU A 70 -11.51 4.32 -9.86
N LEU A 71 -10.25 3.90 -10.05
CA LEU A 71 -9.64 3.80 -11.37
C LEU A 71 -10.30 2.69 -12.23
N LYS A 72 -10.83 1.63 -11.62
CA LYS A 72 -11.62 0.60 -12.32
C LYS A 72 -12.98 1.08 -12.83
N ARG A 73 -13.46 2.29 -12.44
CA ARG A 73 -14.74 2.83 -12.94
C ARG A 73 -14.66 3.42 -14.34
N ASP A 74 -13.46 3.72 -14.84
CA ASP A 74 -13.27 4.15 -16.22
C ASP A 74 -12.56 3.04 -17.03
N ILE A 75 -13.36 2.09 -17.53
CA ILE A 75 -13.08 1.28 -18.74
C ILE A 75 -11.84 0.34 -18.68
N GLU A 76 -11.62 -0.48 -17.63
CA GLU A 76 -10.56 -1.53 -17.70
C GLU A 76 -10.87 -2.86 -16.99
N SER A 77 -12.03 -3.01 -16.33
CA SER A 77 -12.30 -4.21 -15.51
C SER A 77 -12.45 -5.50 -16.33
N ILE A 78 -13.01 -5.43 -17.53
CA ILE A 78 -13.26 -6.60 -18.39
C ILE A 78 -11.98 -7.07 -19.10
N ASP A 79 -11.14 -6.14 -19.58
CA ASP A 79 -9.95 -6.49 -20.36
C ASP A 79 -8.81 -6.99 -19.46
N ILE A 80 -8.67 -6.45 -18.26
CA ILE A 80 -7.72 -6.98 -17.26
C ILE A 80 -8.13 -8.39 -16.83
N GLN A 81 -9.42 -8.64 -16.63
CA GLN A 81 -9.90 -9.98 -16.25
C GLN A 81 -9.67 -11.01 -17.38
N LYS A 82 -9.87 -10.63 -18.63
CA LYS A 82 -9.54 -11.48 -19.80
C LYS A 82 -8.04 -11.74 -19.90
N LEU A 83 -7.20 -10.75 -19.61
CA LEU A 83 -5.75 -10.89 -19.64
C LEU A 83 -5.25 -11.81 -18.53
N GLU A 84 -5.77 -11.66 -17.30
CA GLU A 84 -5.47 -12.54 -16.16
C GLU A 84 -5.86 -13.98 -16.46
N GLN A 85 -7.07 -14.23 -16.98
CA GLN A 85 -7.53 -15.56 -17.37
C GLN A 85 -6.63 -16.19 -18.44
N LYS A 86 -6.23 -15.43 -19.46
CA LYS A 86 -5.32 -15.89 -20.52
C LYS A 86 -3.95 -16.29 -19.95
N MET A 87 -3.41 -15.50 -19.04
CA MET A 87 -2.11 -15.78 -18.41
C MET A 87 -2.16 -17.00 -17.49
N TYR A 88 -3.24 -17.15 -16.72
CA TYR A 88 -3.46 -18.32 -15.86
C TYR A 88 -3.50 -19.61 -16.67
N ILE A 89 -4.31 -19.67 -17.74
CA ILE A 89 -4.43 -20.85 -18.62
C ILE A 89 -3.06 -21.21 -19.22
N LYS A 90 -2.27 -20.22 -19.63
CA LYS A 90 -0.94 -20.43 -20.18
C LYS A 90 0.03 -21.04 -19.15
N CYS A 91 0.02 -20.55 -17.91
CA CYS A 91 0.81 -21.14 -16.82
C CYS A 91 0.41 -22.59 -16.54
N VAL A 92 -0.89 -22.88 -16.46
CA VAL A 92 -1.39 -24.25 -16.22
C VAL A 92 -0.98 -25.19 -17.35
N SER A 93 -1.11 -24.78 -18.62
CA SER A 93 -0.69 -25.61 -19.76
C SER A 93 0.81 -25.90 -19.76
N ASN A 94 1.63 -24.91 -19.40
CA ASN A 94 3.09 -25.11 -19.29
C ASN A 94 3.47 -26.05 -18.14
N LEU A 95 2.76 -25.98 -17.01
CA LEU A 95 2.92 -26.90 -15.89
C LEU A 95 2.50 -28.33 -16.27
N GLN A 96 1.36 -28.50 -16.93
CA GLN A 96 0.90 -29.80 -17.40
C GLN A 96 1.91 -30.46 -18.36
N LYS A 97 2.45 -29.70 -19.32
CA LYS A 97 3.50 -30.20 -20.22
C LYS A 97 4.78 -30.64 -19.51
N LYS A 98 5.13 -29.99 -18.39
CA LYS A 98 6.28 -30.37 -17.55
C LYS A 98 6.05 -31.61 -16.70
N ILE A 99 4.80 -31.95 -16.40
CA ILE A 99 4.44 -33.11 -15.57
C ILE A 99 4.23 -34.37 -16.43
N MET A 100 3.86 -34.20 -17.71
CA MET A 100 3.64 -35.31 -18.64
C MET A 100 4.91 -35.81 -19.37
N HIS A 101 6.05 -35.13 -19.18
CA HIS A 101 7.38 -35.54 -19.62
C HIS A 101 8.24 -35.85 -18.39
#